data_AF-A0A831PUA4-F1
#
_entry.id   AF-A0A831PUA4-F1
#
_cell.length_a   1.000
_cell.length_b   1.000
_cell.length_c   1.000
_cell.angle_alpha   90.00
_cell.angle_beta   90.00
_cell.angle_gamma   90.00
#
_symmetry.space_group_name_H-M   'P 1'
#
loop_
_entity.id
_entity.type
_entity.pdbx_description
1 polymer ?
#
loop_
_entity_poly.entity_id
_entity_poly.type
_entity_poly.pdbx_seq_one_letter_code
_entity_poly.pdbx_strand_id
1 'polypeptide(L)' 'MRLAAVDWVFIVWYFILSIGIGLYYSKRAGRSISEYFLSGRSLPWWLLGTSMVATTFSADT' A
#
# COMPACT_ATOMS: atom_id res chain seq x y z
N MET A 1 -0.13 27.95 -8.14
CA MET A 1 0.58 27.29 -7.02
C MET A 1 1.93 26.84 -7.53
N ARG A 2 3.03 27.20 -6.85
CA ARG A 2 4.38 26.79 -7.25
C ARG A 2 4.83 25.71 -6.27
N LEU A 3 5.02 24.48 -6.76
CA LEU A 3 5.57 23.41 -5.94
C LEU A 3 7.04 23.74 -5.64
N ALA A 4 7.40 23.66 -4.38
CA ALA A 4 8.78 23.75 -3.96
C ALA A 4 9.53 22.47 -4.31
N ALA A 5 10.86 22.54 -4.43
CA ALA A 5 11.68 21.36 -4.69
C ALA A 5 11.51 20.28 -3.61
N VAL A 6 11.22 20.69 -2.36
CA VAL A 6 10.96 19.77 -1.25
C VAL A 6 9.66 18.97 -1.44
N ASP A 7 8.63 19.53 -2.07
CA ASP A 7 7.37 18.83 -2.32
C ASP A 7 7.59 17.64 -3.27
N TRP A 8 8.42 17.83 -4.29
CA TRP A 8 8.83 16.76 -5.20
C TRP A 8 9.57 15.63 -4.51
N VAL A 9 10.39 15.94 -3.49
CA VAL A 9 11.09 14.92 -2.70
C VAL A 9 10.08 14.02 -1.99
N PHE A 10 9.06 14.59 -1.35
CA PHE A 10 8.03 13.80 -0.67
C PHE A 10 7.21 12.94 -1.64
N ILE A 11 6.87 13.48 -2.82
CA ILE A 11 6.16 12.72 -3.85
C ILE A 11 6.98 11.51 -4.30
N VAL A 12 8.24 11.73 -4.67
CA VAL A 12 9.13 10.65 -5.12
C VAL A 12 9.33 9.62 -4.02
N TRP A 13 9.54 10.07 -2.78
CA TRP A 13 9.71 9.19 -1.62
C TRP A 13 8.46 8.32 -1.38
N TYR A 14 7.27 8.89 -1.49
CA TYR A 14 6.01 8.15 -1.35
C TYR A 14 5.90 7.00 -2.36
N PHE A 15 6.22 7.25 -3.63
CA PHE A 15 6.20 6.22 -4.66
C PHE A 15 7.25 5.13 -4.41
N ILE A 16 8.46 5.51 -4.00
CA ILE A 16 9.52 4.55 -3.66
C ILE A 16 9.07 3.63 -2.52
N LEU A 17 8.48 4.19 -1.46
CA LEU A 17 7.94 3.38 -0.37
C LEU A 17 6.80 2.47 -0.82
N SER A 18 5.85 2.99 -1.58
CA SER A 18 4.69 2.21 -2.05
C SER A 18 5.13 1.02 -2.90
N ILE A 19 6.03 1.24 -3.85
CA ILE A 19 6.63 0.19 -4.68
C ILE A 19 7.46 -0.77 -3.81
N GLY A 20 8.26 -0.25 -2.89
CA GLY A 20 9.10 -1.06 -1.99
C GLY A 20 8.29 -2.04 -1.15
N ILE A 21 7.18 -1.60 -0.58
CA ILE A 21 6.24 -2.44 0.19
C ILE A 21 5.64 -3.52 -0.74
N GLY A 22 5.19 -3.14 -1.93
CA GLY A 22 4.65 -4.08 -2.92
C GLY A 22 5.65 -5.17 -3.31
N LEU A 23 6.89 -4.81 -3.63
CA LEU A 23 7.95 -5.75 -3.99
C LEU A 23 8.34 -6.67 -2.82
N TYR A 24 8.39 -6.13 -1.59
CA TYR A 24 8.69 -6.90 -0.40
C TYR A 24 7.66 -8.02 -0.18
N TYR A 25 6.37 -7.70 -0.29
CA TYR A 25 5.28 -8.67 -0.10
C TYR A 25 4.97 -9.53 -1.34
N SER A 26 5.42 -9.12 -2.53
CA SER A 26 5.23 -9.88 -3.79
C SER A 26 5.75 -11.32 -3.68
N LYS A 27 6.93 -11.51 -3.08
CA LYS A 27 7.50 -12.86 -2.86
C LYS A 27 6.65 -13.74 -1.93
N ARG A 28 5.96 -13.13 -0.96
CA ARG A 28 5.07 -13.86 -0.02
C ARG A 28 3.77 -14.24 -0.73
N ALA A 29 3.19 -13.31 -1.47
CA ALA A 29 1.94 -13.51 -2.20
C ALA A 29 2.06 -14.63 -3.26
N GLY A 30 3.23 -14.81 -3.88
CA GLY A 30 3.48 -15.87 -4.86
C GLY A 30 3.57 -17.30 -4.31
N ARG A 31 3.58 -17.51 -2.99
CA ARG A 31 3.75 -18.85 -2.39
C ARG A 31 2.52 -19.76 -2.50
N SER A 32 1.32 -19.20 -2.50
CA SER A 32 0.06 -19.95 -2.58
C SER A 32 -1.11 -19.00 -2.85
N ILE A 33 -2.18 -19.50 -3.47
CA ILE A 33 -3.47 -18.79 -3.59
C ILE A 33 -3.96 -18.30 -2.23
N SER A 34 -3.77 -19.09 -1.16
CA SER A 34 -4.17 -18.68 0.19
C SER A 34 -3.33 -17.52 0.76
N GLU A 35 -2.05 -17.41 0.40
CA GLU A 35 -1.23 -16.25 0.77
C GLU A 35 -1.54 -15.04 -0.10
N TYR A 36 -1.85 -15.23 -1.38
CA TYR A 36 -2.25 -14.15 -2.27
C TYR A 36 -3.57 -13.48 -1.83
N PHE A 37 -4.60 -14.27 -1.51
CA PHE A 37 -5.92 -13.75 -1.18
C PHE A 37 -6.16 -13.51 0.31
N LEU A 38 -5.63 -14.37 1.19
CA LEU A 38 -5.90 -14.27 2.63
C LEU A 38 -4.69 -13.78 3.44
N SER A 39 -3.53 -13.58 2.81
CA SER A 39 -2.26 -13.33 3.49
C SER A 39 -2.01 -14.29 4.67
N GLY A 40 -2.31 -15.58 4.45
CA GLY A 40 -2.17 -16.61 5.48
C GLY A 40 -3.15 -16.48 6.66
N ARG A 41 -4.22 -15.69 6.52
CA ARG A 41 -5.21 -15.37 7.56
C ARG A 41 -4.60 -14.72 8.81
N SER A 42 -3.42 -14.13 8.67
CA SER A 42 -2.64 -13.54 9.77
C SER A 42 -2.68 -12.01 9.78
N LEU A 43 -3.63 -11.39 9.06
CA LEU A 43 -3.75 -9.93 9.01
C LEU A 43 -4.45 -9.41 10.27
N PRO A 44 -3.89 -8.40 10.95
CA PRO A 44 -4.55 -7.82 12.10
C PRO A 44 -5.76 -7.00 11.68
N TRP A 45 -6.78 -6.98 12.53
CA TRP A 45 -8.08 -6.35 12.25
C TRP A 45 -7.97 -4.87 11.89
N TRP A 46 -7.03 -4.14 12.52
CA TRP A 46 -6.86 -2.71 12.26
C TRP A 46 -6.38 -2.45 10.83
N LEU A 47 -5.49 -3.29 10.30
CA LEU A 47 -4.99 -3.18 8.94
C LEU A 47 -6.10 -3.46 7.91
N LEU A 48 -6.94 -4.45 8.19
CA LEU A 48 -8.11 -4.77 7.38
C LEU A 48 -9.11 -3.59 7.37
N GLY A 49 -9.40 -3.04 8.54
CA GLY A 49 -10.28 -1.87 8.68
C GLY A 49 -9.76 -0.65 7.91
N THR A 50 -8.49 -0.32 8.08
CA THR A 50 -7.87 0.81 7.35
C THR A 50 -7.84 0.58 5.85
N SER A 51 -7.62 -0.65 5.39
CA SER A 51 -7.60 -0.97 3.95
C SER A 51 -8.95 -0.75 3.31
N MET A 52 -10.05 -1.15 3.96
CA MET A 52 -11.40 -0.94 3.43
C MET A 52 -11.75 0.55 3.34
N VAL A 53 -11.41 1.33 4.38
CA VAL A 53 -11.60 2.79 4.38
C VAL A 53 -10.78 3.44 3.26
N ALA A 54 -9.49 3.10 3.15
CA ALA A 54 -8.62 3.61 2.09
C ALA A 54 -9.08 3.22 0.66
N THR A 55 -9.83 2.12 0.51
CA THR A 55 -10.40 1.72 -0.79
C THR A 55 -11.66 2.53 -1.13
N THR A 56 -12.40 2.95 -0.10
CA THR A 56 -13.66 3.69 -0.28
C THR A 56 -13.41 5.18 -0.51
N PHE A 57 -12.42 5.75 0.18
CA PHE A 57 -11.99 7.13 -0.04
C PHE A 57 -11.00 7.17 -1.20
N SER A 58 -11.41 7.80 -2.29
CA SER A 58 -10.56 8.04 -3.46
C SER A 58 -10.40 9.55 -3.66
N ALA A 59 -9.50 9.97 -4.56
CA ALA A 59 -9.20 11.40 -4.75
C ALA A 59 -10.41 12.23 -5.25
N ASP A 60 -11.48 11.56 -5.66
CA ASP A 60 -12.73 12.12 -6.19
C ASP A 60 -13.89 12.18 -5.19
N THR A 61 -13.74 11.63 -3.98
CA THR A 61 -14.73 11.71 -2.88
C THR A 61 -14.35 12.77 -1.86
#